data_AF-A0A8S3TWD6-F1
#
_entry.id   AF-A0A8S3TWD6-F1
#
_cell.length_a   1.000
_cell.length_b   1.000
_cell.length_c   1.000
_cell.angle_alpha   90.00
_cell.angle_beta   90.00
_cell.angle_gamma   90.00
#
_symmetry.space_group_name_H-M   'P 1'
#
loop_
_entity.id
_entity.type
_entity.pdbx_description
1 polymer ?
#
loop_
_entity_poly.entity_id
_entity_poly.type
_entity_poly.pdbx_seq_one_letter_code
_entity_poly.pdbx_strand_id
1 'polypeptide(L)'
;MKRMFESKLDKLRTDLMKNVDNKVRALRDEISLDINRETNRTDQSIQTRLDSLEQDTSSKNNDENIVEKANDLIRALGEDVSDNVNVTAAARLPSRFNDRPAIVKIIFRNLDVKVKVLRNKMKLKQTDTYKDVYIKSSKSRIQRLIKVNARAVFTKYPRRPRFAS
;
A
#
# COMPACT_ATOMS: atom_id res chain seq x y z
N MET A 1 15.22 67.78 -14.95
CA MET A 1 14.05 66.88 -14.83
C MET A 1 14.40 65.39 -14.91
N LYS A 2 15.27 64.93 -15.82
CA LYS A 2 15.61 63.50 -16.02
C LYS A 2 16.14 62.76 -14.77
N ARG A 3 17.11 63.35 -14.05
CA ARG A 3 17.67 62.78 -12.80
C ARG A 3 16.64 62.57 -11.68
N MET A 4 15.62 63.43 -11.60
CA MET A 4 14.56 63.31 -10.59
C MET A 4 13.67 62.10 -10.86
N PHE A 5 13.36 61.83 -12.14
CA PHE A 5 12.60 60.66 -12.57
C PHE A 5 13.38 59.37 -12.31
N GLU A 6 14.68 59.33 -12.62
CA GLU A 6 15.56 58.20 -12.33
C GLU A 6 15.57 57.89 -10.81
N SER A 7 15.71 58.91 -9.96
CA SER A 7 15.69 58.70 -8.50
C SER A 7 14.35 58.16 -7.97
N LYS A 8 13.23 58.52 -8.60
CA LYS A 8 11.90 57.99 -8.25
C LYS A 8 11.74 56.54 -8.72
N LEU A 9 12.29 56.22 -9.89
CA LEU A 9 12.28 54.88 -10.44
C LEU A 9 13.11 53.92 -9.59
N ASP A 10 14.28 54.36 -9.13
CA ASP A 10 15.15 53.58 -8.25
C ASP A 10 14.48 53.35 -6.89
N LYS A 11 13.87 54.37 -6.29
CA LYS A 11 13.08 54.21 -5.05
C LYS A 11 11.95 53.21 -5.22
N LEU A 12 11.17 53.32 -6.30
CA LEU A 12 10.10 52.38 -6.60
C LEU A 12 10.63 50.94 -6.70
N ARG A 13 11.76 50.74 -7.40
CA ARG A 13 12.39 49.43 -7.54
C ARG A 13 12.87 48.88 -6.20
N THR A 14 13.50 49.70 -5.37
CA THR A 14 13.98 49.30 -4.05
C THR A 14 12.82 48.92 -3.13
N ASP A 15 11.74 49.70 -3.12
CA ASP A 15 10.56 49.42 -2.30
C ASP A 15 9.85 48.14 -2.76
N LEU A 16 9.79 47.90 -4.07
CA LEU A 16 9.17 46.71 -4.65
C LEU A 16 9.98 45.45 -4.32
N MET A 17 11.31 45.51 -4.43
CA MET A 17 12.19 44.40 -4.02
C MET A 17 12.07 44.12 -2.53
N LYS A 18 12.09 45.15 -1.68
CA LYS A 18 11.93 45.02 -0.23
C LYS A 18 10.58 44.38 0.14
N ASN A 19 9.51 44.73 -0.56
CA ASN A 19 8.19 44.15 -0.33
C ASN A 19 8.12 42.68 -0.78
N VAL A 20 8.73 42.35 -1.91
CA VAL A 20 8.84 40.95 -2.38
C VAL A 20 9.65 40.11 -1.39
N ASP A 21 10.81 40.60 -0.95
CA ASP A 21 11.66 39.89 0.02
C ASP A 21 10.91 39.63 1.34
N ASN A 22 10.17 40.62 1.84
CA ASN A 22 9.35 40.47 3.03
C ASN A 22 8.25 39.40 2.86
N LYS A 23 7.58 39.38 1.70
CA LYS A 23 6.55 38.35 1.40
C LYS A 23 7.15 36.96 1.24
N VAL A 24 8.29 36.84 0.56
CA VAL A 24 8.99 35.56 0.39
C VAL A 24 9.44 35.02 1.76
N ARG A 25 9.94 35.89 2.65
CA ARG A 25 10.31 35.51 4.01
C ARG A 25 9.11 35.03 4.82
N ALA A 26 8.01 35.79 4.79
CA ALA A 26 6.78 35.40 5.50
C ALA A 26 6.24 34.05 5.01
N LEU A 27 6.20 33.82 3.70
CA LEU A 27 5.78 32.52 3.12
C LEU A 27 6.72 31.38 3.53
N ARG A 28 8.03 31.64 3.57
CA ARG A 28 9.01 30.63 3.99
C ARG A 28 8.82 30.26 5.47
N ASP A 29 8.56 31.24 6.33
CA ASP A 29 8.33 31.01 7.76
C ASP A 29 7.02 30.24 7.99
N GLU A 30 5.96 30.57 7.26
CA GLU A 30 4.67 29.86 7.30
C GLU A 30 4.79 28.40 6.84
N ILE A 31 5.46 28.16 5.70
CA ILE A 31 5.75 26.80 5.21
C ILE A 31 6.58 26.01 6.23
N SER A 32 7.57 26.64 6.86
CA SER A 32 8.41 25.97 7.86
C SER A 32 7.60 25.57 9.09
N LEU A 33 6.69 26.44 9.55
CA LEU A 33 5.80 26.16 10.67
C LEU A 33 4.84 25.00 10.36
N ASP A 34 4.25 24.98 9.16
CA ASP A 34 3.32 23.92 8.77
C ASP A 34 4.03 22.57 8.57
N ILE A 35 5.23 22.58 7.99
CA ILE A 35 6.06 21.37 7.90
C ILE A 35 6.34 20.82 9.29
N ASN A 36 6.73 21.67 10.25
CA ASN A 36 7.02 21.21 11.61
C ASN A 36 5.77 20.66 12.32
N ARG A 37 4.60 21.28 12.13
CA ARG A 37 3.32 20.78 12.68
C ARG A 37 2.95 19.42 12.11
N GLU A 38 3.05 19.24 10.80
CA GLU A 38 2.73 17.98 10.14
C GLU A 38 3.77 16.89 10.45
N THR A 39 5.04 17.25 10.57
CA THR A 39 6.11 16.32 11.01
C THR A 39 5.82 15.82 12.42
N ASN A 40 5.52 16.71 13.37
CA ASN A 40 5.16 16.32 14.74
C ASN A 40 3.91 15.44 14.82
N ARG A 41 2.87 15.73 14.01
CA ARG A 41 1.67 14.88 13.91
C ARG A 41 2.01 13.49 13.35
N THR A 42 2.88 13.44 12.36
CA THR A 42 3.31 12.20 11.73
C THR A 42 4.14 11.37 12.71
N ASP A 43 5.08 11.99 13.43
CA ASP A 43 5.92 11.33 14.44
C ASP A 43 5.09 10.78 15.59
N GLN A 44 4.13 11.56 16.10
CA GLN A 44 3.18 11.07 17.11
C GLN A 44 2.36 9.89 16.58
N SER A 45 1.84 9.97 15.35
CA SER A 45 1.10 8.86 14.75
C SER A 45 1.96 7.62 14.51
N ILE A 46 3.25 7.78 14.23
CA ILE A 46 4.19 6.67 14.06
C ILE A 46 4.47 6.03 15.42
N GLN A 47 4.73 6.85 16.45
CA GLN A 47 5.01 6.38 17.80
C GLN A 47 3.82 5.59 18.37
N THR A 48 2.59 6.12 18.29
CA THR A 48 1.39 5.38 18.75
C THR A 48 1.20 4.06 18.01
N ARG A 49 1.58 3.99 16.73
CA ARG A 49 1.52 2.75 15.95
C ARG A 49 2.62 1.76 16.34
N LEU A 50 3.81 2.24 16.72
CA LEU A 50 4.90 1.39 17.22
C LEU A 50 4.55 0.81 18.58
N ASP A 51 4.08 1.65 19.51
CA ASP A 51 3.69 1.20 20.85
C ASP A 51 2.57 0.14 20.78
N SER A 52 1.60 0.33 19.88
CA SER A 52 0.54 -0.67 19.61
C SER A 52 1.08 -1.97 19.00
N LEU A 53 2.13 -1.90 18.19
CA LEU A 53 2.75 -3.05 17.54
C LEU A 53 3.61 -3.87 18.54
N GLU A 54 4.25 -3.21 19.49
CA GLU A 54 5.00 -3.87 20.57
C GLU A 54 4.08 -4.62 21.53
N GLN A 55 2.87 -4.09 21.77
CA GLN A 55 1.87 -4.74 22.62
C GLN A 55 1.19 -5.96 21.95
N ASP A 56 1.01 -5.92 20.62
CA ASP A 56 0.40 -7.03 19.86
C ASP A 56 1.38 -8.20 19.60
N THR A 57 2.69 -7.95 19.55
CA THR A 57 3.70 -8.99 19.32
C THR A 57 4.04 -9.80 20.57
N SER A 58 3.80 -9.25 21.77
CA SER A 58 4.10 -9.91 23.04
C SER A 58 2.97 -10.82 23.56
N SER A 59 1.72 -10.67 23.09
CA SER A 59 0.57 -11.48 23.54
C SER A 59 0.05 -12.55 22.56
N LYS A 60 0.70 -12.76 21.39
CA LYS A 60 0.24 -13.73 20.37
C LYS A 60 1.33 -14.69 19.84
N ASN A 61 2.36 -14.95 20.63
CA ASN A 61 3.29 -16.06 20.38
C ASN A 61 2.70 -17.39 20.87
N ASN A 62 1.47 -17.72 20.45
CA ASN A 62 0.94 -19.06 20.60
C ASN A 62 1.31 -19.84 19.33
N ASP A 63 2.43 -20.58 19.39
CA ASP A 63 2.70 -21.94 18.87
C ASP A 63 2.03 -22.45 17.58
N GLU A 64 1.49 -21.59 16.71
CA GLU A 64 1.02 -21.98 15.40
C GLU A 64 2.20 -21.94 14.43
N ASN A 65 2.58 -23.10 13.90
CA ASN A 65 3.54 -23.17 12.80
C ASN A 65 2.87 -22.70 11.50
N ILE A 66 2.74 -21.38 11.33
CA ILE A 66 2.03 -20.74 10.20
C ILE A 66 2.62 -21.17 8.86
N VAL A 67 3.94 -21.40 8.82
CA VAL A 67 4.64 -21.88 7.63
C VAL A 67 4.17 -23.28 7.25
N GLU A 68 4.02 -24.17 8.22
CA GLU A 68 3.51 -25.53 8.02
C GLU A 68 2.06 -25.52 7.54
N LYS A 69 1.17 -24.76 8.20
CA LYS A 69 -0.22 -24.58 7.73
C LYS A 69 -0.29 -23.98 6.32
N ALA A 70 0.61 -23.07 5.97
CA ALA A 70 0.68 -22.53 4.62
C ALA A 70 1.10 -23.61 3.60
N ASN A 71 2.07 -24.46 3.95
CA ASN A 71 2.46 -25.59 3.11
C ASN A 71 1.31 -26.59 2.94
N ASP A 72 0.60 -26.94 4.01
CA ASP A 72 -0.54 -27.87 3.95
C ASP A 72 -1.69 -27.32 3.09
N LEU A 73 -2.00 -26.03 3.23
CA LEU A 73 -2.99 -25.38 2.38
C LEU A 73 -2.58 -25.39 0.91
N ILE A 74 -1.29 -25.27 0.61
CA ILE A 74 -0.81 -25.34 -0.76
C ILE A 74 -0.83 -26.78 -1.28
N ARG A 75 -0.57 -27.78 -0.42
CA ARG A 75 -0.73 -29.19 -0.74
C ARG A 75 -2.17 -29.54 -1.14
N ALA A 76 -3.14 -28.95 -0.46
CA ALA A 76 -4.56 -29.10 -0.79
C ALA A 76 -4.96 -28.51 -2.17
N LEU A 77 -4.07 -27.76 -2.85
CA LEU A 77 -4.32 -27.28 -4.22
C LEU A 77 -4.05 -28.33 -5.30
N GLY A 78 -3.50 -29.48 -4.93
CA GLY A 78 -3.19 -30.61 -5.80
C GLY A 78 -1.71 -30.74 -6.17
N GLU A 79 -1.36 -31.88 -6.76
CA GLU A 79 0.01 -32.28 -7.11
C GLU A 79 0.69 -31.29 -8.06
N ASP A 80 -0.05 -30.75 -9.04
CA ASP A 80 0.44 -29.74 -10.02
C ASP A 80 1.11 -28.51 -9.39
N VAL A 81 0.72 -28.19 -8.16
CA VAL A 81 1.25 -27.08 -7.39
C VAL A 81 2.29 -27.58 -6.40
N SER A 82 1.98 -28.67 -5.68
CA SER A 82 2.67 -29.15 -4.48
C SER A 82 4.15 -29.51 -4.65
N ASP A 83 4.53 -30.10 -5.78
CA ASP A 83 5.88 -30.68 -5.96
C ASP A 83 7.01 -29.65 -5.99
N ASN A 84 6.69 -28.36 -6.13
CA ASN A 84 7.66 -27.28 -6.27
C ASN A 84 7.50 -26.14 -5.26
N VAL A 85 6.75 -26.36 -4.17
CA VAL A 85 6.41 -25.26 -3.26
C VAL A 85 7.33 -25.21 -2.06
N ASN A 86 8.22 -24.22 -2.11
CA ASN A 86 8.94 -23.74 -0.94
C ASN A 86 8.35 -22.39 -0.52
N VAL A 87 7.44 -22.41 0.47
CA VAL A 87 7.06 -21.19 1.20
C VAL A 87 8.29 -20.70 1.94
N THR A 88 8.77 -19.51 1.59
CA THR A 88 9.97 -18.94 2.19
C THR A 88 9.67 -18.37 3.58
N ALA A 89 8.51 -17.76 3.71
CA ALA A 89 8.04 -17.20 4.97
C ALA A 89 6.52 -17.07 4.93
N ALA A 90 5.90 -17.19 6.09
CA ALA A 90 4.49 -16.87 6.29
C ALA A 90 4.34 -16.12 7.61
N ALA A 91 3.61 -15.02 7.60
CA ALA A 91 3.42 -14.19 8.78
C ALA A 91 1.99 -13.67 8.86
N ARG A 92 1.43 -13.69 10.06
CA ARG A 92 0.12 -13.07 10.33
C ARG A 92 0.32 -11.57 10.47
N LEU A 93 -0.45 -10.80 9.71
CA LEU A 93 -0.48 -9.35 9.82
C LEU A 93 -1.32 -8.95 11.04
N PRO A 94 -1.05 -7.79 11.65
CA PRO A 94 -1.86 -7.30 12.77
C PRO A 94 -3.33 -7.20 12.36
N SER A 95 -4.22 -7.68 13.23
CA SER A 95 -5.65 -7.62 12.95
C SER A 95 -6.11 -6.18 13.01
N ARG A 96 -6.96 -5.78 12.06
CA ARG A 96 -7.62 -4.45 12.10
C ARG A 96 -9.01 -4.52 12.73
N PHE A 97 -9.51 -5.73 12.97
CA PHE A 97 -10.86 -5.99 13.44
C PHE A 97 -10.79 -7.09 14.51
N ASN A 98 -11.42 -6.86 15.66
CA ASN A 98 -11.38 -7.81 16.77
C ASN A 98 -12.13 -9.11 16.45
N ASP A 99 -13.21 -9.03 15.67
CA ASP A 99 -14.10 -10.17 15.38
C ASP A 99 -13.69 -10.99 14.14
N ARG A 100 -12.53 -10.69 13.53
CA ARG A 100 -12.10 -11.37 12.30
C ARG A 100 -10.68 -11.92 12.43
N PRO A 101 -10.43 -13.13 11.92
CA PRO A 101 -9.08 -13.68 11.89
C PRO A 101 -8.17 -12.78 11.07
N ALA A 102 -6.98 -12.52 11.60
CA ALA A 102 -6.04 -11.63 10.96
C ALA A 102 -5.47 -12.24 9.68
N ILE A 103 -5.17 -11.38 8.70
CA ILE A 103 -4.73 -11.80 7.36
C ILE A 103 -3.33 -12.42 7.45
N VAL A 104 -3.12 -13.57 6.82
CA VAL A 104 -1.79 -14.18 6.68
C VAL A 104 -1.17 -13.79 5.35
N LYS A 105 0.08 -13.31 5.41
CA LYS A 105 0.91 -13.00 4.24
C LYS A 105 1.89 -14.15 4.03
N ILE A 106 1.76 -14.82 2.88
CA ILE A 106 2.63 -15.91 2.45
C ILE A 106 3.61 -15.38 1.39
N ILE A 107 4.89 -15.67 1.56
CA ILE A 107 5.98 -15.29 0.66
C ILE A 107 6.49 -16.56 -0.04
N PHE A 108 6.49 -16.50 -1.36
CA PHE A 108 6.98 -17.57 -2.23
C PHE A 108 8.35 -17.19 -2.77
N ARG A 109 9.24 -18.18 -2.89
CA ARG A 109 10.55 -18.00 -3.53
C ARG A 109 10.42 -17.69 -5.03
N ASN A 110 9.49 -18.38 -5.71
CA ASN A 110 9.29 -18.25 -7.15
C ASN A 110 7.91 -17.61 -7.47
N LEU A 111 7.91 -16.67 -8.42
CA LEU A 111 6.72 -16.02 -8.94
C LEU A 111 5.78 -17.02 -9.64
N ASP A 112 6.33 -18.00 -10.35
CA ASP A 112 5.53 -18.99 -11.07
C ASP A 112 4.68 -19.83 -10.13
N VAL A 113 5.22 -20.21 -8.97
CA VAL A 113 4.50 -20.91 -7.91
C VAL A 113 3.35 -20.06 -7.40
N LYS A 114 3.60 -18.78 -7.13
CA LYS A 114 2.55 -17.83 -6.73
C LYS A 114 1.45 -17.73 -7.78
N VAL A 115 1.80 -17.72 -9.08
CA VAL A 115 0.81 -17.70 -10.16
C VAL A 115 -0.01 -18.99 -10.20
N LYS A 116 0.63 -20.16 -10.09
CA LYS A 116 -0.04 -21.46 -10.03
C LYS A 116 -1.02 -21.55 -8.85
N VAL A 117 -0.58 -21.18 -7.65
CA VAL A 117 -1.43 -21.10 -6.44
C VAL A 117 -2.66 -20.22 -6.69
N LEU A 118 -2.45 -19.03 -7.27
CA LEU A 118 -3.55 -18.10 -7.54
C LEU A 118 -4.54 -18.58 -8.62
N ARG A 119 -4.09 -19.42 -9.57
CA ARG A 119 -4.95 -20.06 -10.58
C ARG A 119 -5.76 -21.19 -9.98
N ASN A 120 -5.14 -22.02 -9.13
CA ASN A 120 -5.76 -23.21 -8.55
C ASN A 120 -6.53 -22.97 -7.26
N LYS A 121 -6.49 -21.76 -6.68
CA LYS A 121 -7.16 -21.41 -5.41
C LYS A 121 -8.65 -21.75 -5.31
N MET A 122 -9.34 -21.96 -6.42
CA MET A 122 -10.75 -22.35 -6.41
C MET A 122 -10.94 -23.80 -5.97
N LYS A 123 -9.92 -24.66 -6.14
CA LYS A 123 -9.93 -26.06 -5.68
C LYS A 123 -10.08 -26.15 -4.15
N LEU A 124 -9.60 -25.17 -3.39
CA LEU A 124 -9.75 -25.13 -1.92
C LEU A 124 -11.21 -25.12 -1.46
N LYS A 125 -12.13 -24.63 -2.30
CA LYS A 125 -13.56 -24.65 -1.97
C LYS A 125 -14.16 -26.05 -2.00
N GLN A 126 -13.48 -27.00 -2.62
CA GLN A 126 -13.90 -28.40 -2.72
C GLN A 126 -13.41 -29.22 -1.52
N THR A 127 -12.43 -28.72 -0.77
CA THR A 127 -11.90 -29.38 0.42
C THR A 127 -12.64 -28.86 1.65
N ASP A 128 -13.20 -29.76 2.47
CA ASP A 128 -13.95 -29.36 3.67
C ASP A 128 -13.11 -28.54 4.66
N THR A 129 -11.82 -28.86 4.78
CA THR A 129 -10.87 -28.18 5.68
C THR A 129 -10.61 -26.72 5.29
N TYR A 130 -10.63 -26.39 4.00
CA TYR A 130 -10.20 -25.08 3.48
C TYR A 130 -11.30 -24.32 2.75
N LYS A 131 -12.55 -24.77 2.86
CA LYS A 131 -13.71 -24.21 2.16
C LYS A 131 -13.90 -22.72 2.40
N ASP A 132 -13.66 -22.28 3.63
CA ASP A 132 -13.81 -20.88 4.07
C ASP A 132 -12.53 -20.05 3.88
N VAL A 133 -11.44 -20.66 3.41
CA VAL A 133 -10.18 -19.98 3.20
C VAL A 133 -10.16 -19.27 1.84
N TYR A 134 -9.73 -18.01 1.86
CA TYR A 134 -9.72 -17.18 0.68
C TYR A 134 -8.33 -16.64 0.35
N ILE A 135 -7.84 -16.96 -0.86
CA ILE A 135 -6.52 -16.54 -1.35
C ILE A 135 -6.64 -15.38 -2.37
N LYS A 136 -5.83 -14.35 -2.16
CA LYS A 136 -5.72 -13.17 -3.03
C LYS A 136 -4.25 -12.83 -3.27
N SER A 137 -3.97 -12.22 -4.42
CA SER A 137 -2.67 -11.59 -4.64
C SER A 137 -2.53 -10.39 -3.71
N SER A 138 -1.41 -10.31 -2.99
CA SER A 138 -1.02 -9.09 -2.31
C SER A 138 -0.66 -8.04 -3.37
N LYS A 139 -1.32 -6.88 -3.29
CA LYS A 139 -1.13 -5.73 -4.20
C LYS A 139 -0.92 -4.46 -3.38
N SER A 140 0.00 -3.62 -3.83
CA SER A 140 0.16 -2.28 -3.28
C SER A 140 -1.08 -1.41 -3.56
N ARG A 141 -1.23 -0.29 -2.85
CA ARG A 141 -2.32 0.67 -3.07
C ARG A 141 -2.36 1.15 -4.52
N ILE A 142 -1.19 1.50 -5.07
CA ILE A 142 -1.03 1.94 -6.46
C ILE A 142 -1.45 0.84 -7.44
N GLN A 143 -0.99 -0.40 -7.25
CA GLN A 143 -1.38 -1.52 -8.10
C GLN A 143 -2.88 -1.82 -8.05
N ARG A 144 -3.54 -1.61 -6.91
CA ARG A 144 -5.00 -1.73 -6.81
C ARG A 144 -5.68 -0.63 -7.61
N LEU A 145 -5.22 0.62 -7.49
CA LEU A 145 -5.77 1.76 -8.21
C LEU A 145 -5.64 1.57 -9.73
N ILE A 146 -4.45 1.18 -10.20
CA ILE A 146 -4.21 0.82 -11.61
C ILE A 146 -5.18 -0.26 -12.07
N LYS A 147 -5.38 -1.33 -11.27
CA LYS A 147 -6.31 -2.40 -11.61
C LYS A 147 -7.77 -1.91 -11.72
N VAL A 148 -8.20 -1.05 -10.80
CA VAL A 148 -9.57 -0.51 -10.80
C VAL A 148 -9.79 0.37 -12.02
N ASN A 149 -8.84 1.26 -12.32
CA ASN A 149 -8.89 2.13 -13.50
C ASN A 149 -8.89 1.32 -14.79
N ALA A 150 -7.99 0.34 -14.92
CA ALA A 150 -7.94 -0.54 -16.08
C ALA A 150 -9.27 -1.28 -16.29
N ARG A 151 -9.88 -1.82 -15.22
CA ARG A 151 -11.20 -2.46 -15.30
C ARG A 151 -12.29 -1.49 -15.76
N ALA A 152 -12.33 -0.28 -15.23
CA ALA A 152 -13.30 0.72 -15.63
C ALA A 152 -13.18 1.07 -17.13
N VAL A 153 -11.95 1.20 -17.61
CA VAL A 153 -11.65 1.43 -19.04
C VAL A 153 -12.11 0.24 -19.89
N PHE A 154 -11.70 -0.98 -19.58
CA PHE A 154 -12.08 -2.18 -20.36
C PHE A 154 -13.58 -2.48 -20.37
N THR A 155 -14.32 -2.06 -19.34
CA THR A 155 -15.78 -2.25 -19.29
C THR A 155 -16.52 -1.29 -20.22
N LYS A 156 -15.94 -0.12 -20.51
CA LYS A 156 -16.48 0.89 -21.44
C LYS A 156 -16.20 0.58 -22.91
N TYR A 157 -15.28 -0.35 -23.20
CA TYR A 157 -15.05 -0.77 -24.58
C TYR A 157 -16.22 -1.63 -25.06
N PRO A 158 -16.78 -1.34 -26.25
CA PRO A 158 -17.78 -2.20 -26.85
C PRO A 158 -17.20 -3.59 -27.01
N ARG A 159 -17.91 -4.61 -26.48
CA ARG A 159 -17.55 -6.01 -26.74
C ARG A 159 -17.61 -6.21 -28.24
N ARG A 160 -16.50 -6.64 -28.85
CA ARG A 160 -16.47 -6.95 -30.29
C ARG A 160 -17.67 -7.85 -30.61
N PRO A 161 -18.46 -7.56 -31.66
CA PRO A 161 -19.51 -8.47 -32.09
C PRO A 161 -18.85 -9.83 -32.33
N ARG A 162 -19.38 -10.87 -31.68
CA ARG A 162 -18.99 -12.25 -32.02
C ARG A 162 -19.42 -12.43 -33.46
N PHE A 163 -18.45 -12.57 -34.36
CA PHE A 163 -18.75 -13.04 -35.71
C PHE A 163 -19.41 -14.40 -35.53
N ALA A 164 -20.71 -14.48 -35.86
CA ALA A 164 -21.41 -15.74 -35.97
C ALA A 164 -20.83 -16.45 -37.18
N SER A 165 -20.21 -17.61 -36.96
CA SER A 165 -19.77 -18.57 -37.96
C SER A 165 -20.42 -19.90 -37.63
#